data_AF-A0A2V8UMG0-F1
#
_entry.id   AF-A0A2V8UMG0-F1
#
_cell.length_a   1.000
_cell.length_b   1.000
_cell.length_c   1.000
_cell.angle_alpha   90.00
_cell.angle_beta   90.00
_cell.angle_gamma   90.00
#
_symmetry.space_group_name_H-M   'P 1'
#
loop_
_entity.id
_entity.type
_entity.pdbx_description
1 polymer ?
#
loop_
_entity_poly.entity_id
_entity_poly.type
_entity_poly.pdbx_seq_one_letter_code
_entity_poly.pdbx_strand_id
1 'polypeptide(L)'
;MAMLATHFRKEDTVIYGEGVPVAPPRRAAADQYRLRSLPNEDVYFFSKRIDNSRILKEKDPGAPKECWSAIGAFGVMAILLTTALAPSVAQIVAGYQLQSLKQEHQRLVDERSTIEVEEAALLSPARLEMLARARKLLQPVAGQIVHLEPSADGSLAMNLRK
;
A
#
# COMPACT_ATOMS: atom_id res chain seq x y z
N MET A 1 -16.32 33.31 -6.78
CA MET A 1 -17.51 33.27 -7.66
C MET A 1 -18.70 32.93 -6.77
N ALA A 2 -19.40 33.97 -6.33
CA ALA A 2 -20.49 33.90 -5.37
C ALA A 2 -21.81 33.68 -6.11
N MET A 3 -22.54 32.61 -5.79
CA MET A 3 -23.96 32.45 -6.12
C MET A 3 -24.71 32.49 -4.79
N LEU A 4 -25.12 33.71 -4.46
CA LEU A 4 -25.78 34.12 -3.24
C LEU A 4 -27.23 33.61 -3.28
N ALA A 5 -27.64 32.94 -2.22
CA ALA A 5 -29.00 32.47 -2.01
C ALA A 5 -29.99 33.64 -2.01
N THR A 6 -30.73 33.85 -3.11
CA THR A 6 -31.74 34.91 -3.27
C THR A 6 -33.18 34.41 -3.24
N HIS A 7 -33.45 33.29 -2.55
CA HIS A 7 -34.82 32.79 -2.40
C HIS A 7 -35.18 32.50 -0.95
N PHE A 8 -35.08 33.52 -0.10
CA PHE A 8 -35.84 33.57 1.14
C PHE A 8 -36.32 35.01 1.36
N ARG A 9 -37.23 35.47 0.49
CA ARG A 9 -38.09 36.61 0.82
C ARG A 9 -39.09 36.12 1.85
N LYS A 10 -38.69 36.22 3.12
CA LYS A 10 -39.57 36.05 4.27
C LYS A 10 -40.48 37.28 4.29
N GLU A 11 -41.67 37.14 3.72
CA GLU A 11 -42.75 38.08 4.00
C GLU A 11 -43.15 37.88 5.46
N ASP A 12 -42.42 38.53 6.37
CA ASP A 12 -42.90 38.79 7.72
C ASP A 12 -43.99 39.86 7.62
N THR A 13 -45.10 39.52 6.95
CA THR A 13 -46.38 40.14 7.24
C THR A 13 -46.79 39.60 8.60
N VAL A 14 -46.30 40.26 9.64
CA VAL A 14 -46.97 40.23 10.94
C VAL A 14 -48.37 40.76 10.65
N ILE A 15 -49.31 39.84 10.45
CA ILE A 15 -50.74 40.15 10.45
C ILE A 15 -51.01 40.59 11.88
N TYR A 16 -50.87 41.89 12.12
CA TYR A 16 -51.66 42.55 13.14
C TYR A 16 -53.10 42.31 12.72
N GLY A 17 -53.73 41.29 13.32
CA GLY A 17 -55.17 41.11 13.18
C GLY A 17 -55.79 42.47 13.47
N GLU A 18 -56.64 42.94 12.55
CA GLU A 18 -57.40 44.17 12.71
C GLU A 18 -57.88 44.26 14.15
N GLY A 19 -57.29 45.20 14.89
CA GLY A 19 -57.76 45.51 16.22
C GLY A 19 -59.18 45.99 16.09
N VAL A 20 -60.15 45.12 16.36
CA VAL A 20 -61.53 45.52 16.62
C VAL A 20 -61.44 46.68 17.61
N PRO A 21 -62.00 47.86 17.32
CA PRO A 21 -61.96 48.96 18.26
C PRO A 21 -62.82 48.55 19.46
N VAL A 22 -62.17 47.99 20.48
CA VAL A 22 -62.79 47.71 21.76
C VAL A 22 -63.13 49.07 22.35
N ALA A 23 -64.41 49.42 22.34
CA ALA A 23 -64.94 50.59 23.02
C ALA A 23 -64.35 50.65 24.44
N PRO A 24 -63.91 51.83 24.93
CA PRO A 24 -63.28 51.92 26.23
C PRO A 24 -64.23 51.28 27.25
N PRO A 25 -63.77 50.31 28.06
CA PRO A 25 -64.66 49.67 29.02
C PRO A 25 -65.24 50.78 29.89
N ARG A 26 -66.58 50.87 29.89
CA ARG A 26 -67.33 51.59 30.92
C ARG A 26 -66.65 51.21 32.23
N ARG A 27 -66.14 52.19 32.99
CA ARG A 27 -65.44 51.98 34.26
C ARG A 27 -66.38 51.24 35.21
N ALA A 28 -66.42 49.91 35.09
CA ALA A 28 -66.98 49.04 36.10
C ALA A 28 -66.10 49.20 37.32
N ALA A 29 -66.73 49.37 38.48
CA ALA A 29 -66.07 49.57 39.76
C ALA A 29 -64.85 48.63 39.87
N ALA A 30 -63.68 49.21 40.15
CA ALA A 30 -62.44 48.46 40.21
C ALA A 30 -62.60 47.32 41.24
N ASP A 31 -62.51 46.08 40.75
CA ASP A 31 -62.63 44.89 41.58
C ASP A 31 -61.45 44.86 42.56
N GLN A 32 -61.74 44.95 43.87
CA GLN A 32 -60.74 45.20 44.91
C GLN A 32 -59.69 44.09 45.05
N TYR A 33 -59.96 42.93 44.47
CA TYR A 33 -59.07 41.77 44.51
C TYR A 33 -58.28 41.56 43.21
N ARG A 34 -58.41 42.44 42.21
CA ARG A 34 -57.68 42.31 40.96
C ARG A 34 -56.24 42.76 41.13
N LEU A 35 -55.32 41.79 41.12
CA LEU A 35 -53.89 42.04 41.13
C LEU A 35 -53.45 42.74 39.83
N ARG A 36 -52.34 43.49 39.94
CA ARG A 36 -51.69 44.12 38.78
C ARG A 36 -51.27 43.03 37.79
N SER A 37 -51.61 43.19 36.52
CA SER A 37 -51.16 42.26 35.47
C SER A 37 -49.63 42.19 35.46
N LEU A 38 -49.13 40.96 35.42
CA LEU A 38 -47.70 40.72 35.33
C LEU A 38 -47.24 40.91 33.87
N PRO A 39 -45.99 41.36 33.65
CA PRO A 39 -45.44 41.47 32.30
C PRO A 39 -45.55 40.12 31.58
N ASN A 40 -46.13 40.13 30.37
CA ASN A 40 -46.33 38.97 29.49
C ASN A 40 -47.43 37.95 29.91
N GLU A 41 -48.31 38.28 30.86
CA GLU A 41 -49.46 37.45 31.23
C GLU A 41 -50.47 37.26 30.07
N ASP A 42 -50.43 38.16 29.09
CA ASP A 42 -51.33 38.18 27.93
C ASP A 42 -50.77 37.40 26.72
N VAL A 43 -49.54 36.88 26.83
CA VAL A 43 -48.79 36.29 25.71
C VAL A 43 -49.02 34.79 25.65
N TYR A 44 -49.99 34.37 24.85
CA TYR A 44 -50.22 32.96 24.53
C TYR A 44 -49.30 32.51 23.39
N PHE A 45 -48.38 31.59 23.67
CA PHE A 45 -47.57 30.96 22.63
C PHE A 45 -48.40 29.90 21.89
N PHE A 46 -48.93 30.27 20.73
CA PHE A 46 -49.58 29.31 19.84
C PHE A 46 -48.53 28.48 19.09
N SER A 47 -48.34 27.23 19.50
CA SER A 47 -47.50 26.28 18.76
C SER A 47 -48.32 25.56 17.69
N LYS A 48 -48.26 26.03 16.44
CA LYS A 48 -48.87 25.37 15.29
C LYS A 48 -48.24 23.98 15.11
N ARG A 49 -49.03 22.90 15.23
CA ARG A 49 -48.59 21.56 14.88
C ARG A 49 -48.51 21.45 13.35
N ILE A 50 -47.30 21.51 12.81
CA ILE A 50 -47.06 21.31 11.37
C ILE A 50 -46.90 19.81 11.15
N ASP A 51 -47.89 19.20 10.49
CA ASP A 51 -47.80 17.81 10.04
C ASP A 51 -47.17 17.76 8.64
N ASN A 52 -45.92 17.26 8.59
CA ASN A 52 -45.14 17.09 7.37
C ASN A 52 -45.22 15.66 6.81
N SER A 53 -46.12 14.81 7.31
CA SER A 53 -46.24 13.39 6.93
C SER A 53 -46.49 13.15 5.44
N ARG A 54 -46.99 14.16 4.71
CA ARG A 54 -47.31 14.09 3.27
C ARG A 54 -46.24 14.71 2.36
N ILE A 55 -45.14 15.21 2.92
CA ILE A 55 -44.07 15.78 2.12
C ILE A 55 -43.22 14.64 1.55
N LEU A 56 -43.51 14.30 0.30
CA LEU A 56 -42.68 13.42 -0.51
C LEU A 56 -41.59 14.26 -1.17
N LYS A 57 -40.34 13.81 -1.09
CA LYS A 57 -39.22 14.48 -1.76
C LYS A 57 -39.41 14.38 -3.27
N GLU A 58 -39.44 15.52 -3.96
CA GLU A 58 -39.46 15.60 -5.43
C GLU A 58 -38.29 14.77 -5.96
N LYS A 59 -38.59 13.71 -6.72
CA LYS A 59 -37.58 12.82 -7.26
C LYS A 59 -37.02 13.45 -8.53
N ASP A 60 -35.98 14.26 -8.38
CA ASP A 60 -35.23 14.78 -9.51
C ASP A 60 -34.66 13.61 -10.34
N PRO A 61 -35.08 13.44 -11.61
CA PRO A 61 -34.60 12.35 -12.47
C PRO A 61 -33.14 12.52 -12.92
N GLY A 62 -32.56 13.72 -12.77
CA GLY A 62 -31.17 14.03 -13.14
C GLY A 62 -30.15 13.74 -12.04
N ALA A 63 -30.50 14.00 -10.78
CA ALA A 63 -29.64 13.81 -9.61
C ALA A 63 -28.89 12.46 -9.54
N PRO A 64 -29.50 11.29 -9.81
CA PRO A 64 -28.74 10.04 -9.77
C PRO A 64 -27.67 9.97 -10.86
N LYS A 65 -27.94 10.49 -12.07
CA LYS A 65 -27.00 10.40 -13.21
C LYS A 65 -25.73 11.20 -12.94
N GLU A 66 -25.86 12.37 -12.32
CA GLU A 66 -24.74 13.25 -11.99
C GLU A 66 -23.87 12.69 -10.86
N CYS A 67 -24.48 12.05 -9.87
CA CYS A 67 -23.73 11.29 -8.85
C CYS A 67 -22.96 10.12 -9.47
N TRP A 68 -23.60 9.34 -10.36
CA TRP A 68 -22.94 8.22 -11.02
C TRP A 68 -21.82 8.64 -11.97
N SER A 69 -21.96 9.78 -12.68
CA SER A 69 -20.90 10.29 -13.54
C SER A 69 -19.70 10.78 -12.72
N ALA A 70 -19.93 11.45 -11.58
CA ALA A 70 -18.87 11.85 -10.68
C ALA A 70 -18.13 10.62 -10.10
N ILE A 71 -18.87 9.62 -9.60
CA ILE A 71 -18.29 8.37 -9.09
C ILE A 71 -17.48 7.66 -10.18
N GLY A 72 -18.02 7.59 -11.41
CA GLY A 72 -17.32 7.01 -12.55
C GLY A 72 -16.01 7.75 -12.87
N ALA A 73 -16.03 9.09 -12.89
CA ALA A 73 -14.85 9.89 -13.13
C ALA A 73 -13.75 9.66 -12.07
N PHE A 74 -14.13 9.63 -10.79
CA PHE A 74 -13.19 9.31 -9.70
C PHE A 74 -12.66 7.88 -9.81
N GLY A 75 -13.50 6.92 -10.18
CA GLY A 75 -13.09 5.53 -10.39
C GLY A 75 -12.07 5.40 -11.51
N VAL A 76 -12.31 6.04 -12.65
CA VAL A 76 -11.36 6.06 -13.78
C VAL A 76 -10.05 6.73 -13.38
N MET A 77 -10.12 7.87 -12.68
CA MET A 77 -8.91 8.56 -12.19
C MET A 77 -8.10 7.69 -11.23
N ALA A 78 -8.75 6.99 -10.30
CA ALA A 78 -8.09 6.08 -9.37
C ALA A 78 -7.41 4.90 -10.10
N ILE A 79 -8.07 4.33 -11.11
CA ILE A 79 -7.51 3.25 -11.93
C ILE A 79 -6.28 3.76 -12.68
N LEU A 80 -6.37 4.91 -13.35
CA LEU A 80 -5.25 5.51 -14.09
C LEU A 80 -4.04 5.81 -13.20
N LEU A 81 -4.28 6.34 -12.00
CA LEU A 81 -3.20 6.57 -11.04
C LEU A 81 -2.56 5.24 -10.59
N THR A 82 -3.38 4.25 -10.25
CA THR A 82 -2.88 2.95 -9.79
C THR A 82 -2.05 2.25 -10.87
N THR A 83 -2.52 2.25 -12.12
CA THR A 83 -1.79 1.63 -13.24
C THR A 83 -0.55 2.41 -13.64
N ALA A 84 -0.55 3.74 -13.53
CA ALA A 84 0.64 4.56 -13.77
C ALA A 84 1.74 4.33 -12.72
N LEU A 85 1.36 4.09 -11.45
CA LEU A 85 2.33 3.82 -10.37
C LEU A 85 2.78 2.34 -10.32
N ALA A 86 1.95 1.38 -10.72
CA ALA A 86 2.28 -0.05 -10.73
C ALA A 86 3.67 -0.41 -11.32
N PRO A 87 4.09 0.11 -12.49
CA PRO A 87 5.40 -0.24 -13.05
C PRO A 87 6.57 0.23 -12.18
N SER A 88 6.42 1.33 -11.43
CA SER A 88 7.50 1.84 -10.58
C SER A 88 7.83 0.87 -9.43
N VAL A 89 6.80 0.29 -8.80
CA VAL A 89 6.97 -0.70 -7.74
C VAL A 89 7.57 -1.99 -8.30
N ALA A 90 7.09 -2.44 -9.45
CA ALA A 90 7.62 -3.62 -10.12
C ALA A 90 9.11 -3.45 -10.49
N GLN A 91 9.50 -2.27 -10.98
CA GLN A 91 10.90 -1.94 -11.30
C GLN A 91 11.79 -1.93 -10.06
N ILE A 92 11.32 -1.41 -8.94
CA ILE A 92 12.08 -1.41 -7.67
C ILE A 92 12.34 -2.85 -7.21
N VAL A 93 11.32 -3.71 -7.23
CA VAL A 93 11.45 -5.12 -6.84
C VAL A 93 12.40 -5.87 -7.79
N ALA A 94 12.26 -5.66 -9.09
CA ALA A 94 13.18 -6.25 -10.08
C ALA A 94 14.63 -5.73 -9.89
N GLY A 95 14.80 -4.47 -9.50
CA GLY A 95 16.09 -3.87 -9.19
C GLY A 95 16.79 -4.56 -8.02
N TYR A 96 16.05 -4.90 -6.95
CA TYR A 96 16.61 -5.65 -5.82
C TYR A 96 17.06 -7.05 -6.20
N GLN A 97 16.26 -7.77 -7.00
CA GLN A 97 16.64 -9.10 -7.48
C GLN A 97 17.88 -9.04 -8.39
N LEU A 98 17.96 -8.02 -9.24
CA LEU A 98 19.14 -7.81 -10.08
C LEU A 98 20.38 -7.49 -9.23
N GLN A 99 20.22 -6.71 -8.17
CA GLN A 99 21.31 -6.38 -7.27
C GLN A 99 21.80 -7.60 -6.49
N SER A 100 20.90 -8.45 -5.99
CA SER A 100 21.29 -9.69 -5.32
C SER A 100 22.02 -10.64 -6.28
N LEU A 101 21.53 -10.79 -7.51
CA LEU A 101 22.17 -11.63 -8.53
C LEU A 101 23.56 -11.11 -8.90
N LYS A 102 23.74 -9.79 -9.01
CA LYS A 102 25.05 -9.18 -9.27
C LYS A 102 26.04 -9.43 -8.13
N GLN A 103 25.58 -9.32 -6.89
CA GLN A 103 26.42 -9.61 -5.72
C GLN A 103 26.83 -11.09 -5.68
N GLU A 104 25.90 -12.00 -5.96
CA GLU A 104 26.18 -13.44 -6.00
C GLU A 104 27.15 -13.78 -7.13
N HIS A 105 26.96 -13.23 -8.32
CA HIS A 105 27.89 -13.39 -9.44
C HIS A 105 29.29 -12.91 -9.08
N GLN A 106 29.42 -11.71 -8.48
CA GLN A 106 30.73 -11.19 -8.09
C GLN A 106 31.40 -12.10 -7.05
N ARG A 107 30.65 -12.55 -6.05
CA ARG A 107 31.15 -13.49 -5.04
C ARG A 107 31.69 -14.78 -5.67
N LEU A 108 30.96 -15.37 -6.62
CA LEU A 108 31.38 -16.58 -7.30
C LEU A 108 32.62 -16.37 -8.18
N VAL A 109 32.73 -15.21 -8.84
CA VAL A 109 33.93 -14.85 -9.60
C VAL A 109 35.14 -14.70 -8.69
N ASP A 110 34.97 -14.03 -7.56
CA ASP A 110 36.04 -13.85 -6.57
C ASP A 110 36.49 -15.22 -6.03
N GLU A 111 35.54 -16.08 -5.62
CA GLU A 111 35.82 -17.44 -5.15
C GLU A 111 36.54 -18.28 -6.21
N ARG A 112 36.07 -18.24 -7.46
CA ARG A 112 36.74 -18.92 -8.57
C ARG A 112 38.18 -18.43 -8.72
N SER A 113 38.41 -17.12 -8.71
CA SER A 113 39.76 -16.56 -8.85
C SER A 113 40.68 -16.99 -7.70
N THR A 114 40.14 -17.10 -6.48
CA THR A 114 40.92 -17.58 -5.32
C THR A 114 41.30 -19.05 -5.48
N ILE A 115 40.37 -19.91 -5.91
CA ILE A 115 40.63 -21.33 -6.15
C ILE A 115 41.66 -21.51 -7.28
N GLU A 116 41.55 -20.75 -8.38
CA GLU A 116 42.51 -20.81 -9.50
C GLU A 116 43.93 -20.45 -9.05
N VAL A 117 44.08 -19.46 -8.15
CA VAL A 117 45.39 -19.10 -7.56
C VAL A 117 45.92 -20.21 -6.64
N GLU A 118 45.06 -20.79 -5.81
CA GLU A 118 45.44 -21.92 -4.94
C GLU A 118 45.86 -23.15 -5.74
N GLU A 119 45.12 -23.47 -6.81
CA GLU A 119 45.44 -24.56 -7.71
C GLU A 119 46.78 -24.33 -8.41
N ALA A 120 47.02 -23.13 -8.94
CA ALA A 120 48.30 -22.78 -9.55
C ALA A 120 49.47 -22.87 -8.54
N ALA A 121 49.24 -22.49 -7.28
CA ALA A 121 50.24 -22.63 -6.22
C ALA A 121 50.52 -24.10 -5.87
N LEU A 122 49.48 -24.94 -5.87
CA LEU A 122 49.58 -26.40 -5.63
C LEU A 122 50.29 -27.12 -6.77
N LEU A 123 50.00 -26.74 -8.02
CA LEU A 123 50.59 -27.30 -9.24
C LEU A 123 51.94 -26.68 -9.60
N SER A 124 52.46 -25.76 -8.78
CA SER A 124 53.75 -25.12 -9.04
C SER A 124 54.87 -26.17 -9.15
N PRO A 125 55.75 -26.08 -10.16
CA PRO A 125 56.76 -27.11 -10.44
C PRO A 125 57.70 -27.33 -9.24
N ALA A 126 58.06 -26.26 -8.53
CA ALA A 126 58.87 -26.33 -7.31
C ALA A 126 58.21 -27.17 -6.20
N ARG A 127 56.88 -27.06 -6.04
CA ARG A 127 56.13 -27.83 -5.05
C ARG A 127 55.97 -29.29 -5.47
N LEU A 128 55.71 -29.54 -6.75
CA LEU A 128 55.63 -30.89 -7.31
C LEU A 128 56.98 -31.63 -7.18
N GLU A 129 58.11 -30.96 -7.43
CA GLU A 129 59.44 -31.54 -7.21
C GLU A 129 59.70 -31.87 -5.74
N MET A 130 59.30 -30.99 -4.81
CA MET A 130 59.43 -31.23 -3.38
C MET A 130 58.61 -32.46 -2.94
N LEU A 131 57.37 -32.57 -3.42
CA LEU A 131 56.51 -33.74 -3.21
C LEU A 131 57.09 -35.01 -3.82
N ALA A 132 57.62 -34.93 -5.05
CA ALA A 132 58.25 -36.06 -5.74
C ALA A 132 59.48 -36.57 -4.97
N ARG A 133 60.32 -35.68 -4.45
CA ARG A 133 61.45 -36.04 -3.57
C ARG A 133 60.97 -36.72 -2.29
N ALA A 134 59.98 -36.14 -1.60
CA ALA A 134 59.46 -36.66 -0.34
C ALA A 134 58.81 -38.06 -0.50
N ARG A 135 58.13 -38.30 -1.63
CA ARG A 135 57.46 -39.58 -1.92
C ARG A 135 58.30 -40.57 -2.72
N LYS A 136 59.57 -40.25 -2.99
CA LYS A 136 60.49 -41.06 -3.82
C LYS A 136 59.94 -41.34 -5.22
N LEU A 137 59.17 -40.40 -5.78
CA LEU A 137 58.60 -40.43 -7.12
C LEU A 137 59.49 -39.70 -8.13
N LEU A 138 60.80 -39.65 -7.88
CA LEU A 138 61.76 -39.05 -8.80
C LEU A 138 61.87 -39.90 -10.07
N GLN A 139 62.22 -39.27 -11.19
CA GLN A 139 62.44 -39.98 -12.44
C GLN A 139 63.46 -41.12 -12.20
N PRO A 140 63.09 -42.37 -12.50
CA PRO A 140 63.99 -43.51 -12.35
C PRO A 140 65.19 -43.34 -13.29
N VAL A 141 66.37 -43.73 -12.81
CA VAL A 141 67.58 -43.76 -13.63
C VAL A 141 67.39 -44.78 -14.77
N ALA A 142 67.96 -44.49 -15.94
CA ALA A 142 67.89 -45.37 -17.11
C ALA A 142 68.27 -46.82 -16.72
N GLY A 143 67.34 -47.77 -16.95
CA GLY A 143 67.49 -49.19 -16.60
C GLY A 143 66.75 -49.66 -15.33
N GLN A 144 66.14 -48.75 -14.55
CA GLN A 144 65.43 -49.10 -13.30
C GLN A 144 63.96 -49.51 -13.50
N ILE A 145 63.39 -49.26 -14.68
CA ILE A 145 62.02 -49.68 -15.03
C ILE A 145 62.07 -51.06 -15.67
N VAL A 146 61.62 -52.09 -14.95
CA VAL A 146 61.45 -53.44 -15.47
C VAL A 146 60.01 -53.60 -15.95
N HIS A 147 59.82 -53.68 -17.27
CA HIS A 147 58.53 -54.04 -17.85
C HIS A 147 58.38 -55.56 -17.74
N LEU A 148 57.44 -56.01 -16.93
CA LEU A 148 57.09 -57.43 -16.85
C LEU A 148 56.19 -57.75 -18.05
N GLU A 149 56.63 -58.64 -18.93
CA GLU A 149 55.75 -59.13 -20.00
C GLU A 149 54.58 -59.91 -19.40
N PRO A 150 53.34 -59.68 -19.86
CA PRO A 150 52.20 -60.45 -19.41
C PRO A 150 52.37 -61.90 -19.88
N SER A 151 52.52 -62.82 -18.93
CA SER A 151 52.45 -64.24 -19.23
C SER A 151 51.06 -64.56 -19.81
N ALA A 152 51.02 -65.44 -20.82
CA ALA A 152 49.88 -65.68 -21.71
C ALA A 152 48.56 -66.13 -21.03
N ASP A 153 48.55 -66.32 -19.70
CA ASP A 153 47.42 -66.76 -18.89
C ASP A 153 46.87 -65.68 -17.92
N GLY A 154 47.23 -64.40 -18.09
CA GLY A 154 46.56 -63.29 -17.38
C GLY A 154 46.76 -63.26 -15.85
N SER A 155 47.73 -64.01 -15.32
CA SER A 155 48.07 -63.96 -13.89
C SER A 155 49.06 -62.82 -13.60
N LEU A 156 48.59 -61.83 -12.83
CA LEU A 156 49.41 -60.75 -12.30
C LEU A 156 50.31 -61.28 -11.17
N ALA A 157 51.60 -60.95 -11.20
CA ALA A 157 52.59 -61.41 -10.24
C ALA A 157 52.27 -60.93 -8.81
N MET A 158 51.89 -61.86 -7.93
CA MET A 158 51.78 -61.65 -6.49
C MET A 158 53.17 -61.73 -5.85
N ASN A 159 53.58 -60.70 -5.10
CA ASN A 159 54.81 -60.72 -4.32
C ASN A 159 54.65 -61.68 -3.12
N LEU A 160 55.01 -62.95 -3.30
CA LEU A 160 55.09 -63.92 -2.22
C LEU A 160 56.34 -63.62 -1.38
N ARG A 161 56.14 -62.95 -0.24
CA ARG A 161 57.18 -62.82 0.79
C ARG A 161 57.44 -64.17 1.44
N LYS A 162 58.72 -64.52 1.57
CA LYS A 162 59.23 -65.70 2.28
C LYS A 162 59.53 -65.37 3.73
#